data_AF-A0A3D0CGJ0-F1
#
_entry.id   AF-A0A3D0CGJ0-F1
#
_cell.length_a   1.000
_cell.length_b   1.000
_cell.length_c   1.000
_cell.angle_alpha   90.00
_cell.angle_beta   90.00
_cell.angle_gamma   90.00
#
_symmetry.space_group_name_H-M   'P 1'
#
loop_
_entity.id
_entity.type
_entity.pdbx_description
1 polymer ?
#
loop_
_entity_poly.entity_id
_entity_poly.type
_entity_poly.pdbx_seq_one_letter_code
_entity_poly.pdbx_strand_id
1 'polypeptide(L)'
;MSNTSISAYFSAFASDISHHSLPNKFTYPFCYQPHPLALAASEELQQKLEKFHPVDTEQQGRMYGVLIVKDTQGTLGYLAALSGNANENNTEKSNIDNDASINFVPTIHQAYNQSEFEKEQQVEINGINKKINLLTANPEIDRLTVLLETEVANSVEEIQSLQQQMRDNKKARKDQRTWLSTAALPGDEHRDISIALSRA
;
A
#
# COMPACT_ATOMS: atom_id res chain seq x y z
N MET A 1 7.22 -43.06 -14.45
CA MET A 1 6.06 -42.36 -13.87
C MET A 1 5.17 -41.95 -15.01
N SER A 2 3.92 -42.42 -15.03
CA SER A 2 3.00 -42.31 -16.16
C SER A 2 2.57 -40.86 -16.40
N ASN A 3 2.81 -40.34 -17.60
CA ASN A 3 2.44 -39.00 -18.09
C ASN A 3 0.92 -38.71 -18.13
N THR A 4 0.09 -39.58 -17.57
CA THR A 4 -1.37 -39.52 -17.68
C THR A 4 -1.99 -38.43 -16.80
N SER A 5 -1.30 -37.94 -15.76
CA SER A 5 -1.88 -36.99 -14.78
C SER A 5 -1.97 -35.54 -15.25
N ILE A 6 -1.12 -35.06 -16.17
CA ILE A 6 -1.10 -33.61 -16.53
C ILE A 6 -2.33 -33.22 -17.35
N SER A 7 -2.86 -34.14 -18.17
CA SER A 7 -4.01 -33.87 -19.05
C SER A 7 -5.28 -33.46 -18.29
N ALA A 8 -5.44 -33.88 -17.02
CA ALA A 8 -6.63 -33.56 -16.23
C ALA A 8 -6.63 -32.11 -15.70
N TYR A 9 -5.46 -31.48 -15.60
CA TYR A 9 -5.28 -30.13 -15.04
C TYR A 9 -4.94 -29.08 -16.10
N PHE A 10 -4.76 -29.50 -17.35
CA PHE A 10 -4.48 -28.61 -18.47
C PHE A 10 -5.73 -27.81 -18.85
N SER A 11 -5.59 -26.48 -18.88
CA SER A 11 -6.59 -25.57 -19.44
C SER A 11 -6.08 -25.02 -20.77
N ALA A 12 -6.81 -25.26 -21.85
CA ALA A 12 -6.59 -24.56 -23.11
C ALA A 12 -7.04 -23.10 -22.97
N PHE A 13 -6.38 -22.19 -23.69
CA PHE A 13 -6.81 -20.80 -23.78
C PHE A 13 -8.16 -20.72 -24.51
N ALA A 14 -9.10 -19.96 -23.96
CA ALA A 14 -10.36 -19.64 -24.63
C ALA A 14 -10.20 -18.44 -25.58
N SER A 15 -9.30 -17.52 -25.23
CA SER A 15 -8.92 -16.36 -26.03
C SER A 15 -7.91 -16.70 -27.13
N ASP A 16 -7.92 -15.93 -28.22
CA ASP A 16 -6.90 -16.05 -29.26
C ASP A 16 -5.58 -15.45 -28.77
N ILE A 17 -4.61 -16.35 -28.51
CA ILE A 17 -3.27 -16.00 -28.04
C ILE A 17 -2.21 -16.02 -29.15
N SER A 18 -2.61 -16.23 -30.41
CA SER A 18 -1.68 -16.41 -31.54
C SER A 18 -0.76 -15.21 -31.78
N HIS A 19 -1.18 -14.01 -31.36
CA HIS A 19 -0.41 -12.77 -31.46
C HIS A 19 0.72 -12.66 -30.43
N HIS A 20 0.77 -13.52 -29.42
CA HIS A 20 1.78 -13.48 -28.38
C HIS A 20 2.92 -14.48 -28.65
N SER A 21 4.14 -13.97 -28.82
CA SER A 21 5.34 -14.80 -28.87
C SER A 21 5.67 -15.38 -27.50
N LEU A 22 6.24 -16.58 -27.45
CA LEU A 22 6.77 -17.13 -26.20
C LEU A 22 7.97 -16.32 -25.71
N PRO A 23 8.14 -16.16 -24.38
CA PRO A 23 9.30 -15.48 -23.83
C PRO A 23 10.58 -16.30 -24.11
N ASN A 24 11.65 -15.61 -24.52
CA ASN A 24 12.95 -16.23 -24.78
C ASN A 24 13.78 -16.47 -23.50
N LYS A 25 13.40 -15.82 -22.39
CA LYS A 25 14.11 -15.85 -21.11
C LYS A 25 13.10 -15.82 -19.97
N PHE A 26 13.44 -16.42 -18.85
CA PHE A 26 12.70 -16.23 -17.61
C PHE A 26 12.88 -14.81 -17.07
N THR A 27 11.83 -14.30 -16.43
CA THR A 27 11.84 -12.98 -15.80
C THR A 27 12.56 -13.03 -14.46
N TYR A 28 13.10 -11.88 -14.04
CA TYR A 28 13.67 -11.71 -12.71
C TYR A 28 12.53 -11.52 -11.69
N PRO A 29 12.40 -12.37 -10.66
CA PRO A 29 11.18 -12.47 -9.84
C PRO A 29 10.84 -11.22 -9.01
N PHE A 30 11.79 -10.30 -8.81
CA PHE A 30 11.58 -9.11 -7.99
C PHE A 30 11.38 -7.81 -8.79
N CYS A 31 11.57 -7.86 -10.11
CA CYS A 31 11.35 -6.71 -10.99
C CYS A 31 11.06 -7.20 -12.41
N TYR A 32 9.79 -7.43 -12.71
CA TYR A 32 9.37 -7.85 -14.03
C TYR A 32 7.99 -7.31 -14.40
N GLN A 33 7.79 -7.14 -15.69
CA GLN A 33 6.45 -7.00 -16.27
C GLN A 33 5.92 -8.40 -16.59
N PRO A 34 4.70 -8.76 -16.14
CA PRO A 34 4.08 -10.02 -16.51
C PRO A 34 4.01 -10.18 -18.03
N HIS A 35 4.28 -11.38 -18.51
CA HIS A 35 4.17 -11.69 -19.92
C HIS A 35 2.69 -11.66 -20.35
N PRO A 36 2.32 -11.19 -21.56
CA PRO A 36 0.93 -11.14 -22.03
C PRO A 36 0.17 -12.47 -21.90
N LEU A 37 0.82 -13.59 -22.23
CA LEU A 37 0.24 -14.94 -22.02
C LEU A 37 -0.12 -15.24 -20.56
N ALA A 38 0.66 -14.74 -19.59
CA ALA A 38 0.36 -14.92 -18.17
C ALA A 38 -0.81 -14.05 -17.73
N LEU A 39 -0.92 -12.84 -18.27
CA LEU A 39 -2.08 -11.96 -18.04
C LEU A 39 -3.36 -12.61 -18.58
N ALA A 40 -3.34 -13.06 -19.84
CA ALA A 40 -4.50 -13.74 -20.46
C ALA A 40 -4.95 -14.97 -19.66
N ALA A 41 -4.02 -15.84 -19.25
CA ALA A 41 -4.34 -17.00 -18.43
C ALA A 41 -4.91 -16.61 -17.05
N SER A 42 -4.39 -15.53 -16.46
CA SER A 42 -4.87 -15.04 -15.15
C SER A 42 -6.27 -14.44 -15.26
N GLU A 43 -6.57 -13.69 -16.31
CA GLU A 43 -7.89 -13.13 -16.58
C GLU A 43 -8.92 -14.24 -16.80
N GLU A 44 -8.60 -15.26 -17.62
CA GLU A 44 -9.47 -16.41 -17.81
C GLU A 44 -9.70 -17.18 -16.51
N LEU A 45 -8.67 -17.31 -15.66
CA LEU A 45 -8.83 -17.92 -14.34
C LEU A 45 -9.72 -17.06 -13.42
N GLN A 46 -9.55 -15.74 -13.42
CA GLN A 46 -10.38 -14.82 -12.62
C GLN A 46 -11.86 -14.92 -13.00
N GLN A 47 -12.18 -14.96 -14.30
CA GLN A 47 -13.56 -15.12 -14.77
C GLN A 47 -14.18 -16.45 -14.32
N LYS A 48 -13.39 -17.53 -14.26
CA LYS A 48 -13.85 -18.80 -13.68
C LYS A 48 -14.06 -18.64 -12.18
N LEU A 49 -13.10 -18.03 -11.46
CA LEU A 49 -13.16 -17.85 -10.01
C LEU A 49 -14.41 -17.09 -9.54
N GLU A 50 -14.91 -16.11 -10.28
CA GLU A 50 -16.16 -15.40 -9.96
C GLU A 50 -17.34 -16.34 -9.69
N LYS A 51 -17.37 -17.50 -10.36
CA LYS A 51 -18.44 -18.49 -10.22
C LYS A 51 -18.18 -19.52 -9.11
N PHE A 52 -16.91 -19.80 -8.80
CA PHE A 52 -16.51 -20.87 -7.86
C PHE A 52 -16.18 -20.34 -6.49
N HIS A 53 -15.30 -19.34 -6.42
CA HIS A 53 -14.83 -18.70 -5.20
C HIS A 53 -15.00 -17.19 -5.36
N PRO A 54 -16.24 -16.67 -5.27
CA PRO A 54 -16.42 -15.22 -5.19
C PRO A 54 -15.53 -14.71 -4.07
N VAL A 55 -14.72 -13.70 -4.38
CA VAL A 55 -13.76 -13.12 -3.44
C VAL A 55 -14.54 -12.26 -2.44
N ASP A 56 -15.27 -12.91 -1.54
CA ASP A 56 -15.83 -12.25 -0.38
C ASP A 56 -14.66 -11.83 0.52
N THR A 57 -14.69 -10.56 0.91
CA THR A 57 -13.63 -9.87 1.67
C THR A 57 -13.27 -10.51 3.01
N GLU A 58 -14.08 -11.47 3.49
CA GLU A 58 -13.89 -12.15 4.77
C GLU A 58 -12.97 -13.38 4.70
N GLN A 59 -12.78 -14.00 3.52
CA GLN A 59 -11.88 -15.15 3.36
C GLN A 59 -10.48 -14.71 2.91
N GLN A 60 -9.79 -13.99 3.80
CA GLN A 60 -8.45 -13.49 3.55
C GLN A 60 -7.42 -14.62 3.48
N GLY A 61 -6.42 -14.45 2.61
CA GLY A 61 -5.24 -15.32 2.55
C GLY A 61 -5.29 -16.45 1.53
N ARG A 62 -6.05 -16.31 0.42
CA ARG A 62 -5.98 -17.18 -0.76
C ARG A 62 -5.11 -16.53 -1.84
N MET A 63 -4.31 -17.34 -2.54
CA MET A 63 -3.50 -16.92 -3.68
C MET A 63 -3.68 -17.91 -4.82
N TYR A 64 -3.94 -17.37 -6.02
CA TYR A 64 -4.09 -18.16 -7.23
C TYR A 64 -2.91 -17.93 -8.14
N GLY A 65 -2.46 -18.99 -8.81
CA GLY A 65 -1.36 -18.94 -9.75
C GLY A 65 -1.71 -19.62 -11.07
N VAL A 66 -1.08 -19.17 -12.15
CA VAL A 66 -1.14 -19.83 -13.45
C VAL A 66 0.27 -20.17 -13.91
N LEU A 67 0.42 -21.32 -14.57
CA LEU A 67 1.67 -21.72 -15.22
C LEU A 67 1.40 -22.05 -16.68
N ILE A 68 1.97 -21.28 -17.59
CA ILE A 68 1.86 -21.50 -19.03
C ILE A 68 2.68 -22.73 -19.39
N VAL A 69 2.04 -23.69 -20.05
CA VAL A 69 2.66 -24.97 -20.43
C VAL A 69 2.29 -25.34 -21.86
N LYS A 70 3.11 -26.19 -22.47
CA LYS A 70 2.71 -26.94 -23.66
C LYS A 70 2.34 -28.35 -23.25
N ASP A 71 1.24 -28.86 -23.77
CA ASP A 71 0.89 -30.26 -23.62
C ASP A 71 1.83 -31.16 -24.44
N THR A 72 1.60 -32.47 -24.38
CA THR A 72 2.39 -33.46 -25.14
C THR A 72 2.18 -33.38 -26.66
N GLN A 73 1.12 -32.72 -27.12
CA GLN A 73 0.83 -32.46 -28.53
C GLN A 73 1.41 -31.11 -29.01
N GLY A 74 2.02 -30.34 -28.11
CA GLY A 74 2.57 -29.02 -28.40
C GLY A 74 1.56 -27.87 -28.30
N THR A 75 0.32 -28.14 -27.90
CA THR A 75 -0.73 -27.14 -27.69
C THR A 75 -0.38 -26.27 -26.49
N LEU A 76 -0.46 -24.95 -26.66
CA LEU A 76 -0.22 -24.01 -25.57
C LEU A 76 -1.48 -23.87 -24.70
N GLY A 77 -1.28 -23.88 -23.39
CA GLY A 77 -2.31 -23.67 -22.39
C GLY A 77 -1.71 -23.31 -21.05
N TYR A 78 -2.45 -23.52 -19.98
CA TYR A 78 -2.00 -23.21 -18.63
C TYR A 78 -2.52 -24.20 -17.58
N LEU A 79 -1.79 -24.30 -16.47
CA LEU A 79 -2.21 -24.97 -15.25
C LEU A 79 -2.65 -23.92 -14.24
N ALA A 80 -3.72 -24.19 -13.49
CA ALA A 80 -4.16 -23.33 -12.39
C ALA A 80 -3.72 -23.94 -11.04
N ALA A 81 -3.26 -23.10 -10.13
CA ALA A 81 -2.88 -23.48 -8.77
C ALA A 81 -3.57 -22.58 -7.74
N LEU A 82 -3.83 -23.14 -6.56
CA LEU A 82 -4.36 -22.43 -5.39
C LEU A 82 -3.41 -22.67 -4.22
N SER A 83 -3.11 -21.61 -3.47
CA SER A 83 -2.36 -21.65 -2.21
C SER A 83 -3.03 -20.77 -1.16
N GLY A 84 -2.69 -20.98 0.10
CA GLY A 84 -3.26 -20.24 1.23
C GLY A 84 -4.27 -21.04 2.06
N ASN A 85 -5.01 -20.34 2.92
CA ASN A 85 -5.98 -20.93 3.86
C ASN A 85 -7.27 -21.35 3.14
N ALA A 86 -7.13 -22.32 2.24
CA ALA A 86 -8.27 -22.93 1.57
C ALA A 86 -8.84 -24.01 2.49
N ASN A 87 -9.84 -23.66 3.31
CA ASN A 87 -10.76 -24.58 4.00
C ASN A 87 -11.62 -25.38 3.01
N GLU A 88 -10.98 -25.94 2.00
CA GLU A 88 -11.62 -26.67 0.93
C GLU A 88 -10.97 -28.03 0.86
N ASN A 89 -11.61 -28.96 1.58
CA ASN A 89 -11.49 -30.40 1.38
C ASN A 89 -11.94 -30.85 -0.04
N ASN A 90 -12.01 -29.94 -1.02
CA ASN A 90 -12.53 -30.16 -2.37
C ASN A 90 -11.42 -30.30 -3.42
N THR A 91 -10.19 -30.64 -3.03
CA THR A 91 -9.22 -31.19 -4.00
C THR A 91 -9.60 -32.60 -4.44
N GLU A 92 -10.54 -33.26 -3.75
CA GLU A 92 -11.10 -34.54 -4.16
C GLU A 92 -12.55 -34.37 -4.67
N LYS A 93 -12.69 -34.26 -6.00
CA LYS A 93 -13.91 -34.49 -6.77
C LYS A 93 -15.04 -33.44 -6.64
N SER A 94 -14.91 -32.33 -7.36
CA SER A 94 -16.08 -31.71 -8.02
C SER A 94 -16.44 -32.50 -9.29
N ASN A 95 -16.86 -33.77 -9.13
CA ASN A 95 -17.57 -34.51 -10.18
C ASN A 95 -19.04 -34.05 -10.24
N ILE A 96 -19.26 -32.74 -10.37
CA ILE A 96 -20.58 -32.15 -10.53
C ILE A 96 -20.44 -31.07 -11.61
N ASP A 97 -20.95 -31.42 -12.80
CA ASP A 97 -21.21 -30.60 -13.98
C ASP A 97 -19.98 -30.09 -14.79
N ASN A 98 -19.80 -30.74 -15.94
CA ASN A 98 -18.68 -30.68 -16.89
C ASN A 98 -18.47 -29.36 -17.65
N ASP A 99 -19.00 -28.21 -17.21
CA ASP A 99 -18.91 -26.97 -17.99
C ASP A 99 -18.22 -25.81 -17.26
N ALA A 100 -17.95 -25.93 -15.96
CA ALA A 100 -17.40 -24.81 -15.21
C ALA A 100 -16.27 -25.15 -14.22
N SER A 101 -16.08 -26.39 -13.77
CA SER A 101 -15.13 -26.70 -12.69
C SER A 101 -13.66 -26.30 -13.00
N ILE A 102 -13.00 -25.60 -12.09
CA ILE A 102 -11.56 -25.32 -12.16
C ILE A 102 -10.77 -26.51 -11.61
N ASN A 103 -9.99 -27.17 -12.46
CA ASN A 103 -9.13 -28.28 -12.05
C ASN A 103 -7.78 -27.76 -11.56
N PHE A 104 -7.70 -27.36 -10.28
CA PHE A 104 -6.44 -26.96 -9.67
C PHE A 104 -5.45 -28.13 -9.58
N VAL A 105 -4.18 -27.84 -9.84
CA VAL A 105 -3.11 -28.82 -9.63
C VAL A 105 -3.01 -29.21 -8.14
N PRO A 106 -2.64 -30.46 -7.83
CA PRO A 106 -2.48 -30.89 -6.44
C PRO A 106 -1.47 -30.02 -5.68
N THR A 107 -1.76 -29.73 -4.41
CA THR A 107 -0.84 -28.99 -3.54
C THR A 107 0.38 -29.85 -3.21
N ILE A 108 1.58 -29.29 -3.33
CA ILE A 108 2.83 -29.96 -2.94
C ILE A 108 2.96 -29.99 -1.41
N HIS A 109 2.41 -28.99 -0.73
CA HIS A 109 2.37 -28.86 0.72
C HIS A 109 0.92 -28.81 1.20
N GLN A 110 0.51 -29.83 1.96
CA GLN A 110 -0.80 -29.84 2.61
C GLN A 110 -0.70 -29.12 3.95
N ALA A 111 -1.14 -27.86 3.99
CA ALA A 111 -1.14 -27.04 5.21
C ALA A 111 -1.94 -27.67 6.38
N TYR A 112 -2.78 -28.69 6.11
CA TYR A 112 -3.57 -29.38 7.13
C TYR A 112 -2.78 -30.40 7.97
N ASN A 113 -1.55 -30.73 7.58
CA ASN A 113 -0.61 -31.47 8.43
C ASN A 113 0.32 -30.50 9.16
N GLN A 114 -0.23 -29.41 9.71
CA GLN A 114 0.52 -28.48 10.52
C GLN A 114 1.20 -29.22 11.66
N SER A 115 2.53 -29.24 11.62
CA SER A 115 3.38 -29.69 12.71
C SER A 115 3.05 -28.91 13.98
N GLU A 116 3.27 -29.52 15.15
CA GLU A 116 3.08 -28.86 16.45
C GLU A 116 3.82 -27.52 16.51
N PHE A 117 5.02 -27.46 15.92
CA PHE A 117 5.82 -26.25 15.73
C PHE A 117 5.08 -25.13 14.99
N GLU A 118 4.41 -25.43 13.86
CA GLU A 118 3.71 -24.41 13.08
C GLU A 118 2.50 -23.82 13.84
N LYS A 119 1.83 -24.64 14.66
CA LYS A 119 0.72 -24.19 15.50
C LYS A 119 1.20 -23.24 16.59
N GLU A 120 2.30 -23.57 17.25
CA GLU A 120 2.92 -22.72 18.28
C GLU A 120 3.36 -21.37 17.71
N GLN A 121 4.03 -21.38 16.55
CA GLN A 121 4.46 -20.15 15.86
C GLN A 121 3.26 -19.28 15.46
N GLN A 122 2.16 -19.89 14.99
CA GLN A 122 0.96 -19.13 14.62
C GLN A 122 0.33 -18.41 15.83
N VAL A 123 0.38 -19.02 17.02
CA VAL A 123 -0.09 -18.38 18.26
C VAL A 123 0.75 -17.16 18.59
N GLU A 124 2.07 -17.25 18.47
CA GLU A 124 2.98 -16.13 18.70
C GLU A 124 2.70 -14.98 17.72
N ILE A 125 2.62 -15.28 16.42
CA ILE A 125 2.30 -14.31 15.37
C ILE A 125 0.96 -13.61 15.65
N ASN A 126 -0.07 -14.38 16.03
CA ASN A 126 -1.38 -13.83 16.37
C ASN A 126 -1.32 -12.92 17.60
N GLY A 127 -0.49 -13.26 18.59
CA GLY A 127 -0.22 -12.42 19.76
C GLY A 127 0.43 -11.09 19.38
N ILE A 128 1.43 -11.13 18.50
CA ILE A 128 2.10 -9.93 17.96
C ILE A 128 1.09 -9.06 17.21
N ASN A 129 0.29 -9.64 16.32
CA ASN A 129 -0.72 -8.91 15.55
C ASN A 129 -1.75 -8.23 16.45
N LYS A 130 -2.23 -8.92 17.50
CA LYS A 130 -3.12 -8.30 18.51
C LYS A 130 -2.47 -7.11 19.20
N LYS A 131 -1.21 -7.23 19.58
CA LYS A 131 -0.47 -6.14 20.23
C LYS A 131 -0.29 -4.94 19.30
N ILE A 132 0.06 -5.20 18.03
CA ILE A 132 0.17 -4.15 17.00
C ILE A 132 -1.17 -3.43 16.87
N ASN A 133 -2.27 -4.16 16.66
CA ASN A 133 -3.60 -3.57 16.51
C ASN A 133 -4.00 -2.70 17.71
N LEU A 134 -3.70 -3.13 18.93
CA LEU A 134 -3.98 -2.36 20.14
C LEU A 134 -3.14 -1.08 20.22
N LEU A 135 -1.86 -1.16 19.88
CA LEU A 135 -0.96 0.01 19.91
C LEU A 135 -1.29 1.01 18.80
N THR A 136 -1.65 0.52 17.61
CA THR A 136 -2.05 1.36 16.48
C THR A 136 -3.39 2.04 16.71
N ALA A 137 -4.32 1.39 17.41
CA ALA A 137 -5.61 1.98 17.78
C ALA A 137 -5.54 2.92 19.00
N ASN A 138 -4.34 3.32 19.44
CA ASN A 138 -4.19 4.22 20.58
C ASN A 138 -4.66 5.65 20.23
N PRO A 139 -5.75 6.16 20.84
CA PRO A 139 -6.31 7.47 20.52
C PRO A 139 -5.37 8.64 20.86
N GLU A 140 -4.35 8.42 21.69
CA GLU A 140 -3.36 9.45 21.99
C GLU A 140 -2.49 9.80 20.78
N ILE A 141 -2.34 8.89 19.81
CA ILE A 141 -1.55 9.16 18.59
C ILE A 141 -2.20 10.32 17.82
N ASP A 142 -3.50 10.23 17.56
CA ASP A 142 -4.25 11.27 16.84
C ASP A 142 -4.28 12.57 17.67
N ARG A 143 -4.56 12.47 18.98
CA ARG A 143 -4.62 13.63 19.87
C ARG A 143 -3.29 14.40 19.89
N LEU A 144 -2.17 13.69 20.03
CA LEU A 144 -0.85 14.30 20.10
C LEU A 144 -0.38 14.83 18.75
N THR A 145 -0.78 14.19 17.64
CA THR A 145 -0.47 14.67 16.28
C THR A 145 -1.15 16.02 16.03
N VAL A 146 -2.46 16.12 16.32
CA VAL A 146 -3.21 17.39 16.18
C VAL A 146 -2.67 18.47 17.12
N LEU A 147 -2.33 18.11 18.36
CA LEU A 147 -1.73 19.05 19.31
C LEU A 147 -0.40 19.59 18.80
N LEU A 148 0.46 18.72 18.27
CA LEU A 148 1.75 19.11 17.71
C LEU A 148 1.57 20.05 16.52
N GLU A 149 0.69 19.70 15.58
CA GLU A 149 0.40 20.56 14.41
C GLU A 149 -0.10 21.94 14.83
N THR A 150 -1.00 21.99 15.82
CA THR A 150 -1.55 23.24 16.36
C THR A 150 -0.47 24.09 17.01
N GLU A 151 0.35 23.49 17.87
CA GLU A 151 1.39 24.22 18.60
C GLU A 151 2.49 24.75 17.66
N VAL A 152 2.84 23.97 16.63
CA VAL A 152 3.77 24.42 15.58
C VAL A 152 3.19 25.60 14.80
N ALA A 153 1.92 25.54 14.41
CA ALA A 153 1.25 26.63 13.71
C ALA A 153 1.20 27.91 14.55
N ASN A 154 0.79 27.79 15.82
CA ASN A 154 0.74 28.91 16.78
C ASN A 154 2.12 29.54 16.94
N SER A 155 3.16 28.73 17.14
CA SER A 155 4.53 29.22 17.30
C SER A 155 5.01 30.00 16.07
N VAL A 156 4.70 29.52 14.87
CA VAL A 156 5.04 30.23 13.62
C VAL A 156 4.32 31.57 13.54
N GLU A 157 3.03 31.63 13.87
CA GLU A 157 2.25 32.87 13.85
C GLU A 157 2.77 33.88 14.88
N GLU A 158 3.05 33.46 16.11
CA GLU A 158 3.59 34.31 17.17
C GLU A 158 4.96 34.91 16.79
N ILE A 159 5.84 34.09 16.20
CA ILE A 159 7.15 34.55 15.72
C ILE A 159 6.96 35.59 14.61
N GLN A 160 6.08 35.34 13.65
CA GLN A 160 5.83 36.27 12.55
C GLN A 160 5.23 37.60 13.04
N SER A 161 4.29 37.53 13.97
CA SER A 161 3.66 38.69 14.60
C SER A 161 4.70 39.55 15.32
N LEU A 162 5.55 38.92 16.14
CA LEU A 162 6.61 39.63 16.87
C LEU A 162 7.62 40.27 15.90
N GLN A 163 8.02 39.55 14.84
CA GLN A 163 8.91 40.10 13.82
C GLN A 163 8.29 41.29 13.08
N GLN A 164 6.99 41.25 12.80
CA GLN A 164 6.27 42.34 12.17
C GLN A 164 6.21 43.56 13.10
N GLN A 165 5.87 43.35 14.38
CA GLN A 165 5.87 44.40 15.39
C GLN A 165 7.26 45.06 15.51
N MET A 166 8.35 44.28 15.48
CA MET A 166 9.71 44.82 15.47
C MET A 166 10.01 45.68 14.24
N ARG A 167 9.53 45.27 13.04
CA ARG A 167 9.67 46.07 11.81
C ARG A 167 8.91 47.37 11.90
N ASP A 168 7.67 47.33 12.37
CA ASP A 168 6.81 48.50 12.48
C ASP A 168 7.33 49.49 13.52
N ASN A 169 7.78 49.01 14.68
CA ASN A 169 8.44 49.84 15.69
C ASN A 169 9.73 50.50 15.16
N LYS A 170 10.51 49.79 14.33
CA LYS A 170 11.70 50.37 13.68
C LYS A 170 11.32 51.44 12.65
N LYS A 171 10.25 51.21 11.88
CA LYS A 171 9.73 52.18 10.91
C LYS A 171 9.21 53.43 11.60
N ALA A 172 8.36 53.30 12.61
CA ALA A 172 7.81 54.41 13.38
C ALA A 172 8.92 55.30 13.97
N ARG A 173 9.96 54.69 14.57
CA ARG A 173 11.13 55.44 15.07
C ARG A 173 11.87 56.18 13.96
N LYS A 174 12.04 55.57 12.78
CA LYS A 174 12.70 56.23 11.63
C LYS A 174 11.87 57.41 11.12
N ASP A 175 10.56 57.23 10.98
CA ASP A 175 9.65 58.26 10.50
C ASP A 175 9.62 59.45 11.47
N GLN A 176 9.56 59.18 12.78
CA GLN A 176 9.58 60.22 13.81
C GLN A 176 10.92 60.98 13.86
N ARG A 177 12.06 60.30 13.65
CA ARG A 177 13.38 60.96 13.52
C ARG A 177 13.47 61.82 12.26
N THR A 178 12.90 61.35 11.16
CA THR A 178 12.89 62.09 9.88
C THR A 178 12.00 63.33 9.99
N TRP A 179 10.80 63.20 10.57
CA TRP A 179 9.92 64.32 10.86
C TRP A 179 10.62 65.36 11.75
N LEU A 180 11.22 64.91 12.86
CA LEU A 180 11.90 65.79 13.81
C LEU A 180 13.02 66.60 13.14
N SER A 181 13.78 66.00 12.22
CA SER A 181 14.84 66.71 11.48
C SER A 181 14.35 67.83 10.55
N THR A 182 13.07 67.79 10.16
CA THR A 182 12.44 68.78 9.27
C THR A 182 11.49 69.73 9.99
N ALA A 183 11.15 69.43 11.24
CA ALA A 183 10.23 70.23 12.03
C ALA A 183 10.94 71.48 12.58
N ALA A 184 10.35 72.65 12.36
CA ALA A 184 10.81 73.91 12.93
C ALA A 184 10.30 74.05 14.38
N LEU A 185 10.95 73.34 15.31
CA LEU A 185 10.63 73.35 16.73
C LEU A 185 11.63 74.17 17.55
N PRO A 186 11.24 74.73 18.71
CA PRO A 186 12.18 75.28 19.69
C PRO A 186 13.25 74.26 20.10
N GLY A 187 14.48 74.72 20.38
CA GLY A 187 15.63 73.84 20.58
C GLY A 187 15.50 72.89 21.77
N ASP A 188 14.79 73.32 22.80
CA ASP A 188 14.48 72.63 24.05
C ASP A 188 13.52 71.46 23.79
N GLU A 189 12.41 71.71 23.08
CA GLU A 189 11.45 70.68 22.67
C GLU A 189 12.07 69.66 21.72
N HIS A 190 12.89 70.12 20.76
CA HIS A 190 13.60 69.23 19.84
C HIS A 190 14.56 68.30 20.61
N ARG A 191 15.26 68.81 21.62
CA ARG A 191 16.20 68.04 22.44
C ARG A 191 15.47 66.97 23.26
N ASP A 192 14.35 67.31 23.87
CA ASP A 192 13.60 66.38 24.72
C ASP A 192 12.99 65.23 23.91
N ILE A 193 12.41 65.51 22.74
CA ILE A 193 11.89 64.48 21.82
C ILE A 193 13.03 63.60 21.29
N SER A 194 14.19 64.18 20.97
CA SER A 194 15.36 63.42 20.52
C SER A 194 15.89 62.46 21.61
N ILE A 195 15.88 62.86 22.88
CA ILE A 195 16.30 62.00 24.00
C ILE A 195 15.30 60.87 24.18
N ALA A 196 13.99 61.14 24.13
CA ALA A 196 12.96 60.11 24.23
C ALA A 196 13.09 59.04 23.14
N LEU A 197 13.34 59.45 21.89
CA LEU A 197 13.55 58.54 20.75
C LEU A 197 14.82 57.68 20.85
N SER A 198 15.83 58.14 21.59
CA SER A 198 17.07 57.37 21.81
C SER A 198 16.93 56.29 22.88
N ARG A 199 15.92 56.41 23.75
CA ARG A 199 15.67 55.53 24.90
C ARG A 199 14.55 54.51 24.65
N ALA A 200 13.83 54.62 23.53
CA ALA A 200 12.75 53.73 23.09
C ALA A 200 13.20 52.81 21.94
#